data_AF-A0A3A8I3L4-F1
#
_entry.id   AF-A0A3A8I3L4-F1
#
_cell.length_a   1.000
_cell.length_b   1.000
_cell.length_c   1.000
_cell.angle_alpha   90.00
_cell.angle_beta   90.00
_cell.angle_gamma   90.00
#
_symmetry.space_group_name_H-M   'P 1'
#
loop_
_entity.id
_entity.type
_entity.pdbx_description
1 polymer ?
#
loop_
_entity_poly.entity_id
_entity_poly.type
_entity_poly.pdbx_seq_one_letter_code
_entity_poly.pdbx_strand_id
1 'polypeptide(L)'
;MLRTVITAAIGLGLLATGCAPDSEAPVKVSVLSLSSNGKYVPTQVELTTIEDIVGLKGTVGDLQGGARIVIDVNDPALNNATEETIGEVLLKKAGHDVKASYISQKDPATGEDILWPADFHSWNMVTSYYNLERANEYFRTVGNMKSIDFEPVPTLYYFPEFVIAQNSKDPARDNAIFYPILQSFLVLPFEEIQRAPLPLNAGVMAHEYSHLVFNRLAYASQSFPLSLITWSQESPSQGANVLKSFDEGLADYHAYGATCRSPHGCDPAFLSSSFDNGPFSAVTAERDISKGDRCMSQQLWNNLVGLDVNTFSGGGNEYKVGTILASALFQAGRAQNQEAVLQRAVVAAYYDTSPTNPGIFQFTERFLNNQLGFTLALPALAIIGHISDLELRKAVCNEFVDHLRIPREWLIGDNYCPASTSAGATCPSIVIN
;
A
#
# COMPACT_ATOMS: atom_id res chain seq x y z
N MET A 1 -39.51 -34.99 -66.29
CA MET A 1 -38.96 -35.65 -65.09
C MET A 1 -38.92 -34.64 -63.96
N LEU A 2 -39.69 -34.94 -62.91
CA LEU A 2 -39.51 -34.63 -61.48
C LEU A 2 -38.79 -33.32 -61.07
N ARG A 3 -39.48 -32.38 -60.40
CA ARG A 3 -39.56 -32.23 -58.92
C ARG A 3 -38.15 -32.13 -58.29
N THR A 4 -37.74 -31.10 -57.55
CA THR A 4 -38.17 -30.67 -56.19
C THR A 4 -37.23 -29.45 -55.87
N VAL A 5 -37.65 -28.20 -55.66
CA VAL A 5 -38.26 -27.54 -54.46
C VAL A 5 -37.24 -26.94 -53.46
N ILE A 6 -37.52 -25.66 -53.10
CA ILE A 6 -37.20 -24.87 -51.88
C ILE A 6 -35.92 -24.01 -51.81
N THR A 7 -36.14 -22.71 -52.08
CA THR A 7 -35.96 -21.54 -51.19
C THR A 7 -35.01 -21.63 -50.00
N ALA A 8 -34.03 -20.72 -49.92
CA ALA A 8 -33.49 -20.21 -48.66
C ALA A 8 -33.15 -18.73 -48.78
N ALA A 9 -33.64 -17.97 -47.81
CA ALA A 9 -33.59 -16.53 -47.68
C ALA A 9 -32.16 -15.99 -47.59
N ILE A 10 -31.88 -14.95 -48.37
CA ILE A 10 -30.73 -14.07 -48.15
C ILE A 10 -31.18 -13.08 -47.07
N GLY A 11 -30.85 -13.40 -45.83
CA GLY A 11 -31.05 -12.58 -44.65
C GLY A 11 -30.06 -13.01 -43.58
N LEU A 12 -29.45 -12.03 -42.91
CA LEU A 12 -28.36 -12.13 -41.93
C LEU A 12 -26.94 -12.22 -42.50
N GLY A 13 -26.41 -11.03 -42.78
CA GLY A 13 -25.00 -10.72 -42.65
C GLY A 13 -24.83 -9.36 -41.97
N LEU A 14 -25.59 -9.11 -40.89
CA LEU A 14 -25.22 -8.10 -39.90
C LEU A 14 -23.88 -8.56 -39.34
N LEU A 15 -22.81 -8.01 -39.90
CA LEU A 15 -21.51 -7.93 -39.27
C LEU A 15 -21.75 -7.31 -37.89
N ALA A 16 -21.84 -8.16 -36.87
CA ALA A 16 -21.65 -7.74 -35.51
C ALA A 16 -20.20 -7.22 -35.44
N THR A 17 -20.03 -5.93 -35.73
CA THR A 17 -19.02 -5.14 -35.06
C THR A 17 -19.25 -5.40 -33.58
N GLY A 18 -18.45 -6.28 -32.99
CA GLY A 18 -18.37 -6.42 -31.55
C GLY A 18 -17.85 -5.08 -31.03
N CYS A 19 -18.77 -4.13 -30.85
CA CYS A 19 -18.48 -2.87 -30.20
C CYS A 19 -17.94 -3.24 -28.83
N ALA A 20 -16.70 -2.85 -28.55
CA ALA A 20 -16.23 -2.81 -27.17
C ALA A 20 -17.31 -2.10 -26.33
N PRO A 21 -17.57 -2.55 -25.10
CA PRO A 21 -18.48 -1.83 -24.22
C PRO A 21 -18.01 -0.38 -24.10
N ASP A 22 -18.96 0.54 -23.88
CA ASP A 22 -18.65 1.95 -23.69
C ASP A 22 -17.51 2.08 -22.66
N SER A 23 -16.40 2.66 -23.08
CA SER A 23 -15.10 2.44 -22.44
C SER A 23 -14.74 3.49 -21.40
N GLU A 24 -15.46 4.61 -21.37
CA GLU A 24 -15.14 5.79 -20.55
C GLU A 24 -15.98 5.86 -19.27
N ALA A 25 -15.37 6.34 -18.18
CA ALA A 25 -16.03 6.53 -16.89
C ALA A 25 -17.21 7.53 -16.93
N PRO A 26 -18.24 7.33 -16.07
CA PRO A 26 -18.37 6.23 -15.12
C PRO A 26 -18.79 4.91 -15.77
N VAL A 27 -18.12 3.81 -15.41
CA VAL A 27 -18.46 2.46 -15.90
C VAL A 27 -19.03 1.60 -14.79
N LYS A 28 -20.24 1.07 -14.99
CA LYS A 28 -20.88 0.12 -14.07
C LYS A 28 -20.37 -1.29 -14.31
N VAL A 29 -19.77 -1.89 -13.28
CA VAL A 29 -19.12 -3.19 -13.37
C VAL A 29 -19.33 -3.99 -12.09
N SER A 30 -19.28 -5.31 -12.20
CA SER A 30 -19.29 -6.21 -11.05
C SER A 30 -17.86 -6.51 -10.61
N VAL A 31 -17.57 -6.32 -9.32
CA VAL A 31 -16.26 -6.64 -8.69
C VAL A 31 -16.45 -7.63 -7.55
N LEU A 32 -15.37 -8.31 -7.14
CA LEU A 32 -15.40 -9.13 -5.93
C LEU A 32 -15.10 -8.24 -4.73
N SER A 33 -16.14 -7.84 -3.99
CA SER A 33 -15.93 -7.17 -2.70
C SER A 33 -16.15 -8.17 -1.58
N LEU A 34 -15.50 -7.96 -0.43
CA LEU A 34 -15.95 -8.60 0.80
C LEU A 34 -17.44 -8.28 1.02
N SER A 35 -18.15 -9.04 1.83
CA SER A 35 -19.53 -8.78 2.27
C SER A 35 -19.56 -8.74 3.79
N SER A 36 -20.65 -8.24 4.40
CA SER A 36 -20.71 -8.03 5.85
C SER A 36 -20.64 -9.34 6.66
N ASN A 37 -20.80 -10.48 5.98
CA ASN A 37 -20.60 -11.82 6.55
C ASN A 37 -19.17 -12.36 6.39
N GLY A 38 -18.22 -11.54 5.92
CA GLY A 38 -16.81 -11.91 5.72
C GLY A 38 -16.52 -12.78 4.49
N LYS A 39 -17.42 -12.81 3.49
CA LYS A 39 -17.22 -13.55 2.23
C LYS A 39 -17.12 -12.61 1.04
N TYR A 40 -16.23 -12.92 0.10
CA TYR A 40 -16.20 -12.22 -1.18
C TYR A 40 -17.43 -12.59 -2.01
N VAL A 41 -18.12 -11.57 -2.52
CA VAL A 41 -19.30 -11.72 -3.37
C VAL A 41 -19.21 -10.75 -4.55
N PRO A 42 -19.82 -11.08 -5.69
CA PRO A 42 -20.05 -10.11 -6.75
C PRO A 42 -20.86 -8.92 -6.23
N THR A 43 -20.31 -7.73 -6.40
CA THR A 43 -20.93 -6.46 -6.02
C THR A 43 -20.85 -5.50 -7.18
N GLN A 44 -21.99 -4.90 -7.53
CA GLN A 44 -22.06 -3.88 -8.56
C GLN A 44 -21.49 -2.58 -8.02
N VAL A 45 -20.56 -2.00 -8.76
CA VAL A 45 -19.87 -0.76 -8.41
C VAL A 45 -19.73 0.12 -9.65
N GLU A 46 -19.34 1.36 -9.41
CA GLU A 46 -18.99 2.31 -10.46
C GLU A 46 -17.48 2.58 -10.42
N LEU A 47 -16.83 2.43 -11.57
CA LEU A 47 -15.46 2.89 -11.78
C LEU A 47 -15.50 4.30 -12.35
N THR A 48 -14.96 5.25 -11.60
CA THR A 48 -15.05 6.68 -11.90
C THR A 48 -13.76 7.24 -12.51
N THR A 49 -12.68 6.47 -12.47
CA THR A 49 -11.36 6.88 -12.94
C THR A 49 -10.88 6.12 -14.18
N ILE A 50 -11.67 5.15 -14.65
CA ILE A 50 -11.33 4.29 -15.78
C ILE A 50 -11.51 5.02 -17.12
N GLU A 51 -10.53 4.89 -18.00
CA GLU A 51 -10.55 5.47 -19.36
C GLU A 51 -10.67 4.37 -20.43
N ASP A 52 -10.17 3.17 -20.16
CA ASP A 52 -10.34 1.98 -20.99
C ASP A 52 -10.66 0.79 -20.08
N ILE A 53 -11.93 0.39 -20.03
CA ILE A 53 -12.37 -0.78 -19.25
C ILE A 53 -11.83 -2.11 -19.76
N VAL A 54 -11.55 -2.24 -21.06
CA VAL A 54 -11.06 -3.50 -21.65
C VAL A 54 -9.56 -3.64 -21.38
N GLY A 55 -8.80 -2.58 -21.58
CA GLY A 55 -7.36 -2.50 -21.25
C GLY A 55 -7.08 -2.32 -19.75
N LEU A 56 -8.11 -2.01 -18.95
CA LEU A 56 -8.02 -1.65 -17.54
C LEU A 56 -7.00 -0.52 -17.29
N LYS A 57 -7.19 0.59 -17.98
CA LYS A 57 -6.36 1.80 -17.89
C LYS A 57 -7.18 2.99 -17.42
N GLY A 58 -6.59 3.83 -16.59
CA GLY A 58 -7.16 5.11 -16.20
C GLY A 58 -6.29 5.84 -15.19
N THR A 59 -6.85 6.83 -14.49
CA THR A 59 -6.03 7.80 -13.73
C THR A 59 -5.45 7.25 -12.42
N VAL A 60 -5.80 6.03 -12.02
CA VAL A 60 -5.29 5.40 -10.78
C VAL A 60 -4.40 4.18 -11.05
N GLY A 61 -4.33 3.72 -12.30
CA GLY A 61 -3.47 2.62 -12.69
C GLY A 61 -3.54 2.28 -14.18
N ASP A 62 -2.44 1.74 -14.71
CA ASP A 62 -2.36 1.11 -16.03
C ASP A 62 -2.00 -0.37 -15.86
N LEU A 63 -2.93 -1.29 -16.18
CA LEU A 63 -2.69 -2.71 -16.00
C LEU A 63 -1.90 -3.32 -17.18
N GLN A 64 -0.78 -3.94 -16.85
CA GLN A 64 0.13 -4.59 -17.80
C GLN A 64 0.34 -6.05 -17.41
N GLY A 65 0.22 -6.96 -18.38
CA GLY A 65 0.40 -8.40 -18.19
C GLY A 65 1.73 -8.91 -18.75
N GLY A 66 2.23 -10.02 -18.20
CA GLY A 66 3.32 -10.79 -18.80
C GLY A 66 4.69 -10.09 -18.81
N ALA A 67 4.90 -9.15 -17.89
CA ALA A 67 6.19 -8.50 -17.65
C ALA A 67 7.17 -9.45 -16.95
N ARG A 68 8.47 -9.18 -17.11
CA ARG A 68 9.56 -9.90 -16.46
C ARG A 68 10.52 -8.92 -15.84
N ILE A 69 10.66 -9.00 -14.53
CA ILE A 69 11.45 -8.09 -13.70
C ILE A 69 12.47 -8.95 -12.93
N VAL A 70 13.76 -8.66 -13.11
CA VAL A 70 14.83 -9.47 -12.52
C VAL A 70 15.83 -8.56 -11.82
N ILE A 71 16.00 -8.81 -10.52
CA ILE A 71 17.08 -8.26 -9.71
C ILE A 71 18.18 -9.32 -9.65
N ASP A 72 19.32 -9.02 -10.25
CA ASP A 72 20.52 -9.85 -10.15
C ASP A 72 21.77 -8.98 -10.03
N VAL A 73 22.41 -9.00 -8.85
CA VAL A 73 23.64 -8.22 -8.59
C VAL A 73 24.81 -8.63 -9.49
N ASN A 74 24.74 -9.80 -10.13
CA ASN A 74 25.75 -10.24 -11.09
C ASN A 74 25.46 -9.76 -12.51
N ASP A 75 24.34 -9.08 -12.76
CA ASP A 75 24.01 -8.51 -14.05
C ASP A 75 24.93 -7.29 -14.33
N PRO A 76 25.79 -7.34 -15.36
CA PRO A 76 26.66 -6.23 -15.68
C PRO A 76 25.90 -4.94 -16.05
N ALA A 77 24.67 -5.05 -16.57
CA ALA A 77 23.85 -3.89 -16.86
C ALA A 77 23.36 -3.21 -15.58
N LEU A 78 23.04 -3.99 -14.54
CA LEU A 78 22.61 -3.45 -13.25
C LEU A 78 23.76 -2.72 -12.55
N ASN A 79 24.98 -3.25 -12.64
CA ASN A 79 26.18 -2.62 -12.06
C ASN A 79 26.54 -1.26 -12.68
N ASN A 80 26.07 -0.98 -13.90
CA ASN A 80 26.30 0.28 -14.59
C ASN A 80 25.04 1.16 -14.67
N ALA A 81 23.93 0.73 -14.07
CA ALA A 81 22.68 1.44 -14.14
C ALA A 81 22.74 2.74 -13.32
N THR A 82 22.17 3.80 -13.87
CA THR A 82 21.87 5.05 -13.17
C THR A 82 20.44 5.03 -12.64
N GLU A 83 20.06 6.01 -11.81
CA GLU A 83 18.67 6.17 -11.35
C GLU A 83 17.68 6.26 -12.53
N GLU A 84 18.07 6.90 -13.64
CA GLU A 84 17.22 7.04 -14.83
C GLU A 84 17.06 5.72 -15.61
N THR A 85 18.09 4.88 -15.64
CA THR A 85 18.14 3.68 -16.51
C THR A 85 17.83 2.38 -15.77
N ILE A 86 17.89 2.37 -14.43
CA ILE A 86 17.76 1.17 -13.61
C ILE A 86 16.41 0.48 -13.79
N GLY A 87 15.32 1.23 -13.98
CA GLY A 87 14.02 0.65 -14.25
C GLY A 87 14.02 -0.19 -15.53
N GLU A 88 14.59 0.34 -16.62
CA GLU A 88 14.73 -0.37 -17.90
C GLU A 88 15.65 -1.60 -17.76
N VAL A 89 16.71 -1.47 -16.97
CA VAL A 89 17.64 -2.58 -16.74
C VAL A 89 16.96 -3.72 -15.98
N LEU A 90 16.16 -3.42 -14.95
CA LEU A 90 15.45 -4.45 -14.18
C LEU A 90 14.30 -5.07 -14.97
N LEU A 91 13.64 -4.28 -15.83
CA LEU A 91 12.52 -4.69 -16.66
C LEU A 91 13.00 -5.43 -17.92
N LYS A 92 13.33 -6.72 -17.75
CA LYS A 92 13.78 -7.61 -18.85
C LYS A 92 12.73 -7.82 -19.94
N LYS A 93 11.45 -7.64 -19.60
CA LYS A 93 10.33 -7.60 -20.54
C LYS A 93 9.28 -6.66 -19.97
N ALA A 94 8.92 -5.62 -20.73
CA ALA A 94 7.97 -4.59 -20.30
C ALA A 94 6.55 -5.12 -20.07
N GLY A 95 6.18 -6.26 -20.65
CA GLY A 95 4.81 -6.76 -20.64
C GLY A 95 4.02 -6.22 -21.83
N HIS A 96 2.70 -6.32 -21.74
CA HIS A 96 1.76 -5.80 -22.73
C HIS A 96 0.41 -5.49 -22.08
N ASP A 97 -0.38 -4.66 -22.75
CA ASP A 97 -1.75 -4.36 -22.33
C ASP A 97 -2.53 -5.64 -22.00
N VAL A 98 -3.22 -5.63 -20.87
CA VAL A 98 -4.16 -6.69 -20.53
C VAL A 98 -5.42 -6.57 -21.38
N LYS A 99 -6.24 -7.63 -21.41
CA LYS A 99 -7.55 -7.62 -22.04
C LYS A 99 -8.55 -8.30 -21.13
N ALA A 100 -9.32 -7.50 -20.40
CA ALA A 100 -10.43 -8.00 -19.61
C ALA A 100 -11.62 -8.36 -20.52
N SER A 101 -12.27 -9.48 -20.20
CA SER A 101 -13.43 -9.97 -20.92
C SER A 101 -14.68 -9.79 -20.07
N TYR A 102 -15.77 -9.31 -20.68
CA TYR A 102 -17.01 -8.98 -19.99
C TYR A 102 -18.24 -9.59 -20.65
N ILE A 103 -19.25 -9.89 -19.84
CA ILE A 103 -20.61 -10.22 -20.23
C ILE A 103 -21.49 -9.06 -19.77
N SER A 104 -22.16 -8.38 -20.71
CA SER A 104 -23.13 -7.35 -20.35
C SER A 104 -24.42 -7.99 -19.82
N GLN A 105 -24.90 -7.51 -18.67
CA GLN A 105 -26.17 -7.93 -18.08
C GLN A 105 -26.99 -6.70 -17.69
N LYS A 106 -28.31 -6.77 -17.87
CA LYS A 106 -29.23 -5.73 -17.44
C LYS A 106 -29.39 -5.78 -15.92
N ASP A 107 -29.20 -4.64 -15.26
CA ASP A 107 -29.59 -4.43 -13.87
C ASP A 107 -31.11 -4.57 -13.75
N PRO A 108 -31.64 -5.52 -12.96
CA PRO A 108 -33.08 -5.68 -12.78
C PRO A 108 -33.78 -4.47 -12.15
N ALA A 109 -33.04 -3.66 -11.37
CA ALA A 109 -33.60 -2.50 -10.68
C ALA A 109 -33.63 -1.24 -11.55
N THR A 110 -32.59 -1.00 -12.34
CA THR A 110 -32.43 0.24 -13.14
C THR A 110 -32.63 0.03 -14.64
N GLY A 111 -32.49 -1.20 -15.14
CA GLY A 111 -32.51 -1.52 -16.57
C GLY A 111 -31.24 -1.12 -17.33
N GLU A 112 -30.22 -0.63 -16.63
CA GLU A 112 -28.94 -0.25 -17.22
C GLU A 112 -28.02 -1.47 -17.43
N ASP A 113 -27.07 -1.36 -18.34
CA ASP A 113 -26.09 -2.43 -18.57
C ASP A 113 -25.00 -2.40 -17.51
N ILE A 114 -24.68 -3.57 -16.98
CA ILE A 114 -23.59 -3.81 -16.03
C ILE A 114 -22.64 -4.81 -16.65
N LEU A 115 -21.36 -4.48 -16.63
CA LEU A 115 -20.32 -5.37 -17.11
C LEU A 115 -19.98 -6.41 -16.03
N TRP A 116 -20.13 -7.68 -16.36
CA TRP A 116 -19.72 -8.80 -15.49
C TRP A 116 -18.45 -9.43 -16.04
N PRO A 117 -17.34 -9.48 -15.28
CA PRO A 117 -16.13 -10.16 -15.74
C PRO A 117 -16.42 -11.62 -16.10
N ALA A 118 -15.95 -12.03 -17.28
CA ALA A 118 -16.30 -13.31 -17.90
C ALA A 118 -15.43 -14.48 -17.40
N ASP A 119 -14.29 -14.19 -16.77
CA ASP A 119 -13.32 -15.18 -16.31
C ASP A 119 -12.61 -14.71 -15.04
N PHE A 120 -11.89 -15.65 -14.39
CA PHE A 120 -11.21 -15.40 -13.13
C PHE A 120 -10.16 -14.28 -13.21
N HIS A 121 -9.39 -14.17 -14.29
CA HIS A 121 -8.39 -13.12 -14.43
C HIS A 121 -9.05 -11.76 -14.58
N SER A 122 -10.10 -11.66 -15.39
CA SER A 122 -10.90 -10.45 -15.54
C SER A 122 -11.49 -10.00 -14.20
N TRP A 123 -11.98 -10.93 -13.37
CA TRP A 123 -12.43 -10.63 -11.99
C TRP A 123 -11.31 -10.07 -11.11
N ASN A 124 -10.13 -10.68 -11.14
CA ASN A 124 -9.00 -10.21 -10.34
C ASN A 124 -8.52 -8.83 -10.80
N MET A 125 -8.32 -8.64 -12.11
CA MET A 125 -7.80 -7.39 -12.65
C MET A 125 -8.76 -6.22 -12.39
N VAL A 126 -10.07 -6.39 -12.66
CA VAL A 126 -11.04 -5.31 -12.41
C VAL A 126 -11.19 -5.00 -10.92
N THR A 127 -11.13 -6.02 -10.06
CA THR A 127 -11.21 -5.82 -8.61
C THR A 127 -9.96 -5.13 -8.08
N SER A 128 -8.78 -5.45 -8.65
CA SER A 128 -7.52 -4.76 -8.34
C SER A 128 -7.62 -3.27 -8.67
N TYR A 129 -8.09 -2.95 -9.88
CA TYR A 129 -8.30 -1.56 -10.31
C TYR A 129 -9.29 -0.83 -9.40
N TYR A 130 -10.43 -1.46 -9.10
CA TYR A 130 -11.41 -0.91 -8.15
C TYR A 130 -10.79 -0.62 -6.79
N ASN A 131 -9.96 -1.52 -6.26
CA ASN A 131 -9.30 -1.33 -4.98
C ASN A 131 -8.27 -0.18 -5.02
N LEU A 132 -7.54 -0.01 -6.14
CA LEU A 132 -6.69 1.18 -6.35
C LEU A 132 -7.51 2.47 -6.38
N GLU A 133 -8.68 2.47 -7.04
CA GLU A 133 -9.59 3.63 -7.07
C GLU A 133 -10.07 4.00 -5.67
N ARG A 134 -10.44 3.01 -4.85
CA ARG A 134 -10.87 3.24 -3.46
C ARG A 134 -9.71 3.73 -2.58
N ALA A 135 -8.50 3.22 -2.77
CA ALA A 135 -7.31 3.72 -2.08
C ALA A 135 -6.98 5.16 -2.48
N ASN A 136 -7.04 5.49 -3.78
CA ASN A 136 -6.88 6.85 -4.27
C ASN A 136 -7.93 7.80 -3.67
N GLU A 137 -9.21 7.39 -3.66
CA GLU A 137 -10.30 8.16 -3.06
C GLU A 137 -10.06 8.41 -1.57
N TYR A 138 -9.60 7.41 -0.82
CA TYR A 138 -9.22 7.57 0.58
C TYR A 138 -8.15 8.65 0.76
N PHE A 139 -7.04 8.59 0.03
CA PHE A 139 -5.97 9.58 0.15
C PHE A 139 -6.39 10.99 -0.31
N ARG A 140 -7.23 11.10 -1.35
CA ARG A 140 -7.79 12.39 -1.79
C ARG A 140 -8.69 13.03 -0.74
N THR A 141 -9.55 12.24 -0.11
CA THR A 141 -10.62 12.77 0.75
C THR A 141 -10.19 12.86 2.21
N VAL A 142 -9.54 11.83 2.74
CA VAL A 142 -9.06 11.77 4.13
C VAL A 142 -7.67 12.39 4.22
N GLY A 143 -6.73 11.86 3.43
CA GLY A 143 -5.35 12.35 3.35
C GLY A 143 -5.20 13.76 2.77
N ASN A 144 -6.27 14.29 2.13
CA ASN A 144 -6.30 15.63 1.54
C ASN A 144 -5.24 15.86 0.45
N MET A 145 -4.84 14.79 -0.25
CA MET A 145 -3.93 14.88 -1.39
C MET A 145 -4.66 15.42 -2.63
N LYS A 146 -3.94 16.20 -3.43
CA LYS A 146 -4.45 16.74 -4.69
C LYS A 146 -4.29 15.70 -5.78
N SER A 147 -5.13 15.77 -6.82
CA SER A 147 -5.05 14.85 -7.97
C SER A 147 -3.66 14.83 -8.62
N ILE A 148 -2.98 15.99 -8.71
CA ILE A 148 -1.64 16.09 -9.29
C ILE A 148 -0.58 15.34 -8.47
N ASP A 149 -0.80 15.16 -7.17
CA ASP A 149 0.11 14.38 -6.31
C ASP A 149 0.03 12.87 -6.63
N PHE A 150 -0.89 12.48 -7.53
CA PHE A 150 -1.03 11.11 -8.01
C PHE A 150 -0.36 10.83 -9.36
N GLU A 151 0.30 11.81 -9.96
CA GLU A 151 1.00 11.66 -11.23
C GLU A 151 2.49 11.32 -11.03
N PRO A 152 3.13 10.58 -11.95
CA PRO A 152 2.51 9.89 -13.10
C PRO A 152 1.66 8.70 -12.65
N VAL A 153 0.63 8.34 -13.41
CA VAL A 153 -0.18 7.13 -13.17
C VAL A 153 0.73 5.88 -13.04
N PRO A 154 0.63 5.11 -11.94
CA PRO A 154 1.46 3.93 -11.74
C PRO A 154 1.01 2.76 -12.61
N THR A 155 1.97 1.97 -13.10
CA THR A 155 1.66 0.68 -13.73
C THR A 155 1.31 -0.36 -12.67
N LEU A 156 0.28 -1.17 -12.89
CA LEU A 156 0.04 -2.41 -12.15
C LEU A 156 0.41 -3.60 -13.02
N TYR A 157 1.53 -4.23 -12.71
CA TYR A 157 1.94 -5.47 -13.35
C TYR A 157 1.14 -6.64 -12.77
N TYR A 158 0.25 -7.19 -13.59
CA TYR A 158 -0.55 -8.37 -13.27
C TYR A 158 0.20 -9.64 -13.64
N PHE A 159 0.53 -10.43 -12.63
CA PHE A 159 1.28 -11.69 -12.72
C PHE A 159 2.61 -11.55 -13.48
N PRO A 160 3.51 -10.63 -13.06
CA PRO A 160 4.84 -10.57 -13.63
C PRO A 160 5.69 -11.75 -13.16
N GLU A 161 6.69 -12.12 -13.96
CA GLU A 161 7.82 -12.90 -13.47
C GLU A 161 8.75 -11.97 -12.68
N PHE A 162 8.57 -11.91 -11.34
CA PHE A 162 9.44 -11.13 -10.45
C PHE A 162 10.49 -12.02 -9.79
N VAL A 163 11.77 -11.84 -10.11
CA VAL A 163 12.87 -12.70 -9.63
C VAL A 163 13.91 -11.88 -8.89
N ILE A 164 14.24 -12.29 -7.67
CA ILE A 164 15.39 -11.78 -6.91
C ILE A 164 16.43 -12.89 -6.88
N ALA A 165 17.36 -12.87 -7.84
CA ALA A 165 18.26 -13.98 -8.15
C ALA A 165 19.16 -14.40 -6.98
N GLN A 166 19.40 -13.48 -6.05
CA GLN A 166 20.17 -13.71 -4.83
C GLN A 166 19.42 -14.57 -3.82
N ASN A 167 18.08 -14.52 -3.83
CA ASN A 167 17.21 -15.27 -2.92
C ASN A 167 16.74 -16.58 -3.57
N SER A 168 16.27 -16.51 -4.81
CA SER A 168 15.79 -17.65 -5.58
C SER A 168 15.89 -17.38 -7.07
N LYS A 169 16.04 -18.45 -7.86
CA LYS A 169 15.93 -18.38 -9.33
C LYS A 169 14.50 -18.48 -9.81
N ASP A 170 13.59 -18.92 -8.96
CA ASP A 170 12.17 -19.04 -9.28
C ASP A 170 11.46 -17.69 -9.05
N PRO A 171 10.44 -17.35 -9.86
CA PRO A 171 9.63 -16.17 -9.64
C PRO A 171 8.95 -16.19 -8.27
N ALA A 172 8.95 -15.03 -7.60
CA ALA A 172 8.20 -14.81 -6.38
C ALA A 172 6.70 -14.95 -6.61
N ARG A 173 5.98 -15.38 -5.57
CA ARG A 173 4.54 -15.71 -5.58
C ARG A 173 3.89 -15.23 -4.30
N ASP A 174 2.56 -15.29 -4.27
CA ASP A 174 1.74 -15.06 -3.07
C ASP A 174 2.01 -13.71 -2.39
N ASN A 175 2.24 -12.66 -3.19
CA ASN A 175 2.50 -11.32 -2.69
C ASN A 175 1.85 -10.22 -3.54
N ALA A 176 1.63 -9.06 -2.92
CA ALA A 176 1.36 -7.79 -3.58
C ALA A 176 2.45 -6.81 -3.13
N ILE A 177 2.96 -5.98 -4.04
CA ILE A 177 4.12 -5.14 -3.75
C ILE A 177 3.98 -3.81 -4.51
N PHE A 178 4.07 -2.68 -3.83
CA PHE A 178 4.54 -1.46 -4.48
C PHE A 178 6.05 -1.50 -4.61
N TYR A 179 6.57 -1.45 -5.84
CA TYR A 179 7.99 -1.51 -6.13
C TYR A 179 8.51 -0.12 -6.51
N PRO A 180 9.19 0.59 -5.58
CA PRO A 180 9.55 2.00 -5.76
C PRO A 180 10.43 2.27 -6.98
N ILE A 181 11.31 1.32 -7.31
CA ILE A 181 12.28 1.49 -8.40
C ILE A 181 11.58 1.68 -9.74
N LEU A 182 10.46 0.98 -9.95
CA LEU A 182 9.62 1.10 -11.15
C LEU A 182 8.40 2.00 -10.94
N GLN A 183 8.20 2.56 -9.74
CA GLN A 183 7.01 3.32 -9.37
C GLN A 183 5.71 2.55 -9.70
N SER A 184 5.72 1.23 -9.49
CA SER A 184 4.68 0.32 -10.01
C SER A 184 4.19 -0.65 -8.95
N PHE A 185 2.94 -1.08 -9.06
CA PHE A 185 2.39 -2.20 -8.30
C PHE A 185 2.67 -3.52 -8.99
N LEU A 186 2.99 -4.55 -8.21
CA LEU A 186 3.16 -5.93 -8.65
C LEU A 186 2.11 -6.77 -7.93
N VAL A 187 1.26 -7.44 -8.70
CA VAL A 187 0.37 -8.48 -8.19
C VAL A 187 0.98 -9.81 -8.61
N LEU A 188 1.59 -10.54 -7.67
CA LEU A 188 2.30 -11.77 -8.01
C LEU A 188 1.33 -12.95 -8.18
N PRO A 189 1.70 -13.98 -8.96
CA PRO A 189 0.89 -15.19 -9.08
C PRO A 189 0.64 -15.84 -7.71
N PHE A 190 -0.57 -16.37 -7.50
CA PHE A 190 -0.95 -17.07 -6.27
C PHE A 190 -0.74 -18.58 -6.39
N GLU A 191 -0.25 -19.21 -5.34
CA GLU A 191 -0.08 -20.67 -5.24
C GLU A 191 -0.56 -21.19 -3.89
N GLU A 192 -0.05 -20.62 -2.79
CA GLU A 192 -0.33 -21.08 -1.43
C GLU A 192 -1.45 -20.31 -0.72
N ILE A 193 -1.82 -19.10 -1.18
CA ILE A 193 -2.91 -18.32 -0.58
C ILE A 193 -4.26 -18.95 -0.90
N GLN A 194 -4.88 -19.59 0.10
CA GLN A 194 -6.04 -20.48 -0.09
C GLN A 194 -7.42 -19.80 0.03
N ARG A 195 -7.50 -18.50 0.36
CA ARG A 195 -8.78 -17.78 0.48
C ARG A 195 -8.96 -16.74 -0.61
N ALA A 196 -8.77 -15.47 -0.28
CA ALA A 196 -8.85 -14.39 -1.25
C ALA A 196 -7.46 -14.01 -1.71
N PRO A 197 -7.18 -14.06 -3.03
CA PRO A 197 -5.98 -13.45 -3.58
C PRO A 197 -5.77 -12.04 -3.03
N LEU A 198 -4.52 -11.70 -2.71
CA LEU A 198 -4.13 -10.40 -2.18
C LEU A 198 -4.68 -9.19 -2.96
N PRO A 199 -4.73 -9.16 -4.31
CA PRO A 199 -5.32 -8.02 -5.02
C PRO A 199 -6.81 -7.81 -4.77
N LEU A 200 -7.54 -8.85 -4.37
CA LEU A 200 -8.97 -8.71 -4.01
C LEU A 200 -9.13 -8.05 -2.64
N ASN A 201 -8.11 -8.15 -1.79
CA ASN A 201 -8.13 -7.57 -0.46
C ASN A 201 -7.88 -6.05 -0.54
N ALA A 202 -8.95 -5.29 -0.36
CA ALA A 202 -8.91 -3.83 -0.41
C ALA A 202 -7.93 -3.22 0.61
N GLY A 203 -7.77 -3.84 1.79
CA GLY A 203 -6.79 -3.39 2.79
C GLY A 203 -5.36 -3.60 2.32
N VAL A 204 -5.05 -4.74 1.71
CA VAL A 204 -3.72 -4.99 1.13
C VAL A 204 -3.43 -4.01 -0.01
N MET A 205 -4.36 -3.80 -0.92
CA MET A 205 -4.15 -2.83 -2.00
C MET A 205 -4.00 -1.40 -1.48
N ALA A 206 -4.72 -1.02 -0.41
CA ALA A 206 -4.53 0.27 0.24
C ALA A 206 -3.19 0.38 0.99
N HIS A 207 -2.68 -0.72 1.57
CA HIS A 207 -1.34 -0.79 2.13
C HIS A 207 -0.28 -0.52 1.05
N GLU A 208 -0.33 -1.24 -0.07
CA GLU A 208 0.60 -1.00 -1.19
C GLU A 208 0.48 0.42 -1.74
N TYR A 209 -0.75 0.94 -1.88
CA TYR A 209 -0.97 2.32 -2.33
C TYR A 209 -0.39 3.35 -1.36
N SER A 210 -0.35 3.02 -0.07
CA SER A 210 0.26 3.89 0.94
C SER A 210 1.76 3.99 0.75
N HIS A 211 2.44 2.92 0.32
CA HIS A 211 3.86 3.00 -0.06
C HIS A 211 4.09 3.90 -1.28
N LEU A 212 3.18 3.91 -2.26
CA LEU A 212 3.24 4.88 -3.36
C LEU A 212 3.16 6.32 -2.84
N VAL A 213 2.21 6.60 -1.94
CA VAL A 213 2.05 7.93 -1.34
C VAL A 213 3.27 8.32 -0.50
N PHE A 214 3.78 7.38 0.31
CA PHE A 214 4.98 7.58 1.10
C PHE A 214 6.19 7.84 0.20
N ASN A 215 6.35 7.09 -0.88
CA ASN A 215 7.44 7.31 -1.83
C ASN A 215 7.35 8.69 -2.48
N ARG A 216 6.18 9.09 -2.96
CA ARG A 216 6.01 10.42 -3.59
C ARG A 216 6.31 11.58 -2.65
N LEU A 217 5.95 11.45 -1.37
CA LEU A 217 6.07 12.53 -0.41
C LEU A 217 7.34 12.40 0.45
N ALA A 218 7.44 11.34 1.25
CA ALA A 218 8.54 11.13 2.20
C ALA A 218 9.86 10.70 1.53
N TYR A 219 9.81 10.15 0.31
CA TYR A 219 11.02 9.90 -0.51
C TYR A 219 11.14 10.85 -1.72
N ALA A 220 10.26 11.85 -1.85
CA ALA A 220 10.26 12.79 -2.96
C ALA A 220 10.32 12.12 -4.35
N SER A 221 9.58 11.02 -4.53
CA SER A 221 9.49 10.23 -5.76
C SER A 221 10.80 9.57 -6.22
N GLN A 222 11.83 9.51 -5.37
CA GLN A 222 13.09 8.86 -5.70
C GLN A 222 12.87 7.35 -5.84
N SER A 223 13.35 6.77 -6.94
CA SER A 223 13.35 5.32 -7.16
C SER A 223 14.25 4.61 -6.14
N PHE A 224 15.32 5.29 -5.72
CA PHE A 224 16.18 4.90 -4.62
C PHE A 224 16.34 6.07 -3.67
N PRO A 225 15.59 6.09 -2.54
CA PRO A 225 15.67 7.19 -1.61
C PRO A 225 17.12 7.36 -1.11
N LEU A 226 17.71 8.54 -1.33
CA LEU A 226 19.11 8.83 -1.05
C LEU A 226 19.51 8.51 0.40
N SER A 227 18.60 8.75 1.34
CA SER A 227 18.76 8.36 2.74
C SER A 227 18.95 6.86 2.91
N LEU A 228 18.12 6.02 2.27
CA LEU A 228 18.25 4.57 2.32
C LEU A 228 19.51 4.07 1.62
N ILE A 229 19.88 4.66 0.47
CA ILE A 229 21.16 4.33 -0.20
C ILE A 229 22.33 4.60 0.75
N THR A 230 22.38 5.81 1.31
CA THR A 230 23.50 6.26 2.14
C THR A 230 23.59 5.45 3.43
N TRP A 231 22.48 5.33 4.15
CA TRP A 231 22.45 4.70 5.47
C TRP A 231 22.59 3.17 5.42
N SER A 232 22.22 2.53 4.29
CA SER A 232 22.40 1.09 4.09
C SER A 232 23.87 0.67 3.92
N GLN A 233 24.77 1.62 3.64
CA GLN A 233 26.22 1.38 3.53
C GLN A 233 26.93 1.35 4.90
N GLU A 234 26.22 1.77 5.94
CA GLU A 234 26.73 1.82 7.32
C GLU A 234 26.17 0.65 8.14
N SER A 235 26.93 0.20 9.15
CA SER A 235 26.48 -0.81 10.11
C SER A 235 26.84 -0.33 11.53
N PRO A 236 25.85 -0.15 12.43
CA PRO A 236 24.41 -0.37 12.24
C PRO A 236 23.75 0.64 11.29
N SER A 237 22.57 0.28 10.75
CA SER A 237 21.78 1.13 9.83
C SER A 237 20.53 1.71 10.51
N GLN A 238 20.66 2.25 11.72
CA GLN A 238 19.53 2.73 12.53
C GLN A 238 18.54 3.63 11.77
N GLY A 239 19.04 4.65 11.05
CA GLY A 239 18.17 5.59 10.34
C GLY A 239 17.36 4.90 9.25
N ALA A 240 17.98 3.96 8.53
CA ALA A 240 17.28 3.15 7.52
C ALA A 240 16.23 2.23 8.16
N ASN A 241 16.58 1.57 9.27
CA ASN A 241 15.68 0.68 9.98
C ASN A 241 14.44 1.45 10.48
N VAL A 242 14.63 2.63 11.08
CA VAL A 242 13.54 3.53 11.53
C VAL A 242 12.67 3.94 10.35
N LEU A 243 13.27 4.41 9.26
CA LEU A 243 12.52 4.92 8.10
C LEU A 243 11.67 3.82 7.45
N LYS A 244 12.23 2.62 7.27
CA LYS A 244 11.48 1.45 6.78
C LYS A 244 10.35 1.04 7.72
N SER A 245 10.58 1.04 9.04
CA SER A 245 9.53 0.75 10.01
C SER A 245 8.37 1.75 9.96
N PHE A 246 8.65 3.02 9.71
CA PHE A 246 7.61 4.03 9.53
C PHE A 246 6.85 3.82 8.23
N ASP A 247 7.54 3.55 7.12
CA ASP A 247 6.91 3.24 5.83
C ASP A 247 5.87 2.10 5.98
N GLU A 248 6.29 0.97 6.57
CA GLU A 248 5.43 -0.19 6.83
C GLU A 248 4.27 0.08 7.80
N GLY A 249 4.56 0.73 8.93
CA GLY A 249 3.55 0.99 9.95
C GLY A 249 2.50 1.99 9.51
N LEU A 250 2.91 3.02 8.77
CA LEU A 250 1.99 4.01 8.24
C LEU A 250 1.16 3.44 7.08
N ALA A 251 1.73 2.52 6.30
CA ALA A 251 0.97 1.76 5.31
C ALA A 251 -0.13 0.90 5.95
N ASP A 252 0.13 0.21 7.07
CA ASP A 252 -0.91 -0.50 7.84
C ASP A 252 -1.97 0.45 8.40
N TYR A 253 -1.57 1.59 8.93
CA TYR A 253 -2.48 2.56 9.52
C TYR A 253 -3.44 3.16 8.48
N HIS A 254 -2.93 3.46 7.28
CA HIS A 254 -3.73 3.95 6.16
C HIS A 254 -4.58 2.86 5.52
N ALA A 255 -4.09 1.62 5.44
CA ALA A 255 -4.88 0.47 5.00
C ALA A 255 -6.14 0.30 5.86
N TYR A 256 -6.00 0.35 7.19
CA TYR A 256 -7.13 0.41 8.12
C TYR A 256 -8.07 1.59 7.84
N GLY A 257 -7.52 2.80 7.64
CA GLY A 257 -8.34 3.97 7.32
C GLY A 257 -9.14 3.82 6.02
N ALA A 258 -8.56 3.18 5.01
CA ALA A 258 -9.23 2.89 3.76
C ALA A 258 -10.34 1.84 3.93
N THR A 259 -10.14 0.80 4.75
CA THR A 259 -11.18 -0.22 4.99
C THR A 259 -12.43 0.37 5.66
N CYS A 260 -12.30 1.42 6.47
CA CYS A 260 -13.44 2.15 7.06
C CYS A 260 -14.44 2.71 6.04
N ARG A 261 -14.03 2.91 4.80
CA ARG A 261 -14.89 3.39 3.70
C ARG A 261 -15.49 2.25 2.88
N SER A 262 -15.16 1.01 3.20
CA SER A 262 -15.77 -0.16 2.59
C SER A 262 -17.17 -0.41 3.16
N PRO A 263 -18.04 -1.13 2.44
CA PRO A 263 -19.35 -1.53 2.97
C PRO A 263 -19.30 -2.39 4.25
N HIS A 264 -18.13 -2.94 4.64
CA HIS A 264 -17.96 -3.76 5.85
C HIS A 264 -17.51 -2.95 7.05
N GLY A 265 -17.28 -1.66 6.86
CA GLY A 265 -16.71 -0.79 7.86
C GLY A 265 -15.22 -1.09 8.10
N CYS A 266 -14.72 -0.52 9.18
CA CYS A 266 -13.31 -0.55 9.53
C CYS A 266 -12.83 -1.97 9.88
N ASP A 267 -11.72 -2.38 9.29
CA ASP A 267 -11.06 -3.65 9.56
C ASP A 267 -9.60 -3.43 9.98
N PRO A 268 -9.29 -3.46 11.29
CA PRO A 268 -7.92 -3.35 11.80
C PRO A 268 -7.09 -4.63 11.59
N ALA A 269 -7.73 -5.74 11.19
CA ALA A 269 -7.11 -7.01 10.88
C ALA A 269 -7.34 -7.38 9.41
N PHE A 270 -7.23 -6.39 8.51
CA PHE A 270 -7.58 -6.51 7.08
C PHE A 270 -6.89 -7.66 6.34
N LEU A 271 -5.73 -8.13 6.84
CA LEU A 271 -5.02 -9.30 6.34
C LEU A 271 -5.77 -10.63 6.53
N SER A 272 -6.72 -10.68 7.47
CA SER A 272 -7.53 -11.86 7.80
C SER A 272 -8.25 -12.46 6.60
N SER A 273 -8.72 -11.62 5.67
CA SER A 273 -9.48 -12.07 4.51
C SER A 273 -8.63 -12.88 3.51
N SER A 274 -7.30 -12.72 3.56
CA SER A 274 -6.34 -13.43 2.71
C SER A 274 -5.61 -14.55 3.44
N PHE A 275 -5.17 -14.35 4.69
CA PHE A 275 -4.27 -15.28 5.38
C PHE A 275 -4.92 -16.21 6.42
N ASP A 276 -6.11 -15.90 6.93
CA ASP A 276 -6.72 -16.72 7.99
C ASP A 276 -7.00 -18.16 7.54
N ASN A 277 -6.84 -19.09 8.47
CA ASN A 277 -6.97 -20.54 8.26
C ASN A 277 -5.96 -21.13 7.25
N GLY A 278 -4.99 -20.34 6.79
CA GLY A 278 -3.86 -20.79 5.98
C GLY A 278 -2.55 -20.90 6.77
N PRO A 279 -1.46 -21.29 6.10
CA PRO A 279 -0.13 -21.39 6.72
C PRO A 279 0.40 -20.05 7.25
N PHE A 280 -0.13 -18.92 6.77
CA PHE A 280 0.25 -17.56 7.16
C PHE A 280 -0.70 -16.91 8.17
N SER A 281 -1.62 -17.67 8.79
CA SER A 281 -2.63 -17.12 9.72
C SER A 281 -2.04 -16.39 10.93
N ALA A 282 -0.82 -16.72 11.35
CA ALA A 282 -0.11 -15.98 12.40
C ALA A 282 0.14 -14.51 12.02
N VAL A 283 0.36 -14.22 10.73
CA VAL A 283 0.62 -12.86 10.22
C VAL A 283 -0.56 -11.95 10.49
N THR A 284 -1.80 -12.43 10.30
CA THR A 284 -3.02 -11.67 10.64
C THR A 284 -2.98 -11.24 12.10
N ALA A 285 -2.76 -12.21 12.99
CA ALA A 285 -2.77 -11.94 14.42
C ALA A 285 -1.63 -11.00 14.80
N GLU A 286 -0.44 -11.14 14.20
CA GLU A 286 0.75 -10.34 14.43
C GLU A 286 0.59 -8.87 13.98
N ARG A 287 -0.07 -8.64 12.85
CA ARG A 287 -0.28 -7.30 12.26
C ARG A 287 -1.63 -6.65 12.56
N ASP A 288 -2.50 -7.29 13.33
CA ASP A 288 -3.74 -6.68 13.82
C ASP A 288 -3.42 -5.45 14.69
N ILE A 289 -3.75 -4.27 14.16
CA ILE A 289 -3.38 -3.00 14.79
C ILE A 289 -4.31 -2.63 15.96
N SER A 290 -5.45 -3.32 16.12
CA SER A 290 -6.39 -3.03 17.21
C SER A 290 -5.88 -3.46 18.59
N LYS A 291 -4.82 -4.27 18.61
CA LYS A 291 -4.19 -4.77 19.83
C LYS A 291 -3.46 -3.66 20.57
N GLY A 292 -4.08 -3.20 21.66
CA GLY A 292 -3.54 -2.17 22.54
C GLY A 292 -2.41 -2.67 23.46
N ASP A 293 -1.91 -3.89 23.33
CA ASP A 293 -0.80 -4.45 24.10
C ASP A 293 0.47 -4.65 23.25
N ARG A 294 0.52 -4.03 22.07
CA ARG A 294 1.67 -4.08 21.15
C ARG A 294 2.82 -3.22 21.65
N CYS A 295 3.79 -3.85 22.30
CA CYS A 295 4.89 -3.15 22.94
C CYS A 295 6.23 -3.39 22.25
N MET A 296 7.02 -2.32 22.11
CA MET A 296 8.43 -2.43 21.77
C MET A 296 9.17 -3.21 22.86
N SER A 297 9.74 -4.35 22.49
CA SER A 297 10.56 -5.17 23.37
C SER A 297 12.01 -4.68 23.38
N GLN A 298 12.77 -5.03 24.44
CA GLN A 298 14.20 -4.74 24.50
C GLN A 298 14.95 -5.31 23.30
N GLN A 299 14.62 -6.53 22.87
CA GLN A 299 15.27 -7.17 21.73
C GLN A 299 14.95 -6.43 20.43
N LEU A 300 13.69 -6.03 20.21
CA LEU A 300 13.30 -5.33 19.00
C LEU A 300 13.95 -3.93 18.94
N TRP A 301 14.03 -3.23 20.07
CA TRP A 301 14.77 -1.98 20.18
C TRP A 301 16.25 -2.16 19.83
N ASN A 302 16.91 -3.16 20.43
CA ASN A 302 18.31 -3.47 20.15
C ASN A 302 18.52 -3.82 18.66
N ASN A 303 17.58 -4.54 18.05
CA ASN A 303 17.63 -4.85 16.62
C ASN A 303 17.52 -3.59 15.77
N LEU A 304 16.58 -2.69 16.12
CA LEU A 304 16.34 -1.43 15.42
C LEU A 304 17.60 -0.55 15.36
N VAL A 305 18.30 -0.41 16.49
CA VAL A 305 19.48 0.47 16.59
C VAL A 305 20.81 -0.24 16.28
N GLY A 306 20.86 -1.57 16.34
CA GLY A 306 22.09 -2.34 16.33
C GLY A 306 22.33 -3.21 15.09
N LEU A 307 21.33 -3.44 14.23
CA LEU A 307 21.48 -4.23 13.01
C LEU A 307 21.72 -3.36 11.78
N ASP A 308 22.43 -3.92 10.80
CA ASP A 308 22.39 -3.42 9.44
C ASP A 308 21.00 -3.65 8.82
N VAL A 309 20.66 -2.87 7.79
CA VAL A 309 19.33 -2.90 7.18
C VAL A 309 18.96 -4.25 6.57
N ASN A 310 19.92 -5.01 6.04
CA ASN A 310 19.63 -6.31 5.43
C ASN A 310 19.30 -7.35 6.49
N THR A 311 20.07 -7.39 7.59
CA THR A 311 19.77 -8.28 8.72
C THR A 311 18.47 -7.87 9.43
N PHE A 312 18.22 -6.57 9.58
CA PHE A 312 16.99 -6.05 10.16
C PHE A 312 15.75 -6.50 9.36
N SER A 313 15.78 -6.27 8.03
CA SER A 313 14.71 -6.65 7.12
C SER A 313 14.56 -8.16 6.91
N GLY A 314 15.67 -8.90 6.86
CA GLY A 314 15.64 -10.36 6.78
C GLY A 314 14.94 -11.01 7.99
N GLY A 315 14.89 -10.31 9.14
CA GLY A 315 14.14 -10.73 10.33
C GLY A 315 12.69 -10.22 10.39
N GLY A 316 12.22 -9.50 9.37
CA GLY A 316 10.90 -8.85 9.33
C GLY A 316 10.68 -7.86 10.47
N ASN A 317 11.74 -7.20 10.94
CA ASN A 317 11.64 -6.32 12.10
C ASN A 317 11.01 -4.96 11.76
N GLU A 318 11.06 -4.53 10.50
CA GLU A 318 10.36 -3.34 10.00
C GLU A 318 8.86 -3.46 10.21
N TYR A 319 8.28 -4.62 9.88
CA TYR A 319 6.86 -4.89 10.08
C TYR A 319 6.51 -4.92 11.57
N LYS A 320 7.36 -5.49 12.43
CA LYS A 320 7.11 -5.55 13.88
C LYS A 320 7.07 -4.16 14.51
N VAL A 321 8.05 -3.32 14.21
CA VAL A 321 8.07 -1.93 14.70
C VAL A 321 6.94 -1.12 14.05
N GLY A 322 6.71 -1.31 12.75
CA GLY A 322 5.64 -0.66 12.00
C GLY A 322 4.26 -0.97 12.57
N THR A 323 3.96 -2.22 12.90
CA THR A 323 2.69 -2.58 13.56
C THR A 323 2.55 -1.93 14.93
N ILE A 324 3.62 -1.82 15.73
CA ILE A 324 3.56 -1.11 17.03
C ILE A 324 3.22 0.38 16.80
N LEU A 325 3.85 1.02 15.81
CA LEU A 325 3.55 2.40 15.41
C LEU A 325 2.08 2.54 14.96
N ALA A 326 1.61 1.66 14.08
CA ALA A 326 0.24 1.67 13.57
C ALA A 326 -0.78 1.48 14.70
N SER A 327 -0.51 0.56 15.64
CA SER A 327 -1.32 0.35 16.84
C SER A 327 -1.36 1.60 17.72
N ALA A 328 -0.21 2.24 17.98
CA ALA A 328 -0.15 3.47 18.79
C ALA A 328 -1.01 4.59 18.17
N LEU A 329 -0.91 4.79 16.84
CA LEU A 329 -1.74 5.76 16.12
C LEU A 329 -3.23 5.38 16.14
N PHE A 330 -3.54 4.09 16.00
CA PHE A 330 -4.91 3.57 16.11
C PHE A 330 -5.50 3.86 17.50
N GLN A 331 -4.80 3.51 18.59
CA GLN A 331 -5.30 3.75 19.95
C GLN A 331 -5.53 5.24 20.20
N ALA A 332 -4.58 6.11 19.83
CA ALA A 332 -4.72 7.55 20.00
C ALA A 332 -5.92 8.12 19.22
N GLY A 333 -6.05 7.75 17.94
CA GLY A 333 -7.15 8.20 17.08
C GLY A 333 -8.51 7.75 17.61
N ARG A 334 -8.63 6.46 17.99
CA ARG A 334 -9.85 5.87 18.55
C ARG A 334 -10.26 6.51 19.87
N ALA A 335 -9.31 6.72 20.78
CA ALA A 335 -9.58 7.30 22.10
C ALA A 335 -10.16 8.72 22.01
N GLN A 336 -9.79 9.47 20.97
CA GLN A 336 -10.28 10.83 20.75
C GLN A 336 -11.42 10.92 19.73
N ASN A 337 -11.80 9.81 19.08
CA ASN A 337 -12.74 9.80 17.96
C ASN A 337 -12.34 10.81 16.85
N GLN A 338 -11.04 10.84 16.55
CA GLN A 338 -10.41 11.75 15.59
C GLN A 338 -9.50 11.01 14.60
N GLU A 339 -9.78 9.75 14.27
CA GLU A 339 -8.96 8.92 13.39
C GLU A 339 -8.70 9.58 12.03
N ALA A 340 -9.73 10.14 11.39
CA ALA A 340 -9.59 10.81 10.09
C ALA A 340 -8.72 12.08 10.16
N VAL A 341 -8.75 12.80 11.29
CA VAL A 341 -7.90 13.97 11.53
C VAL A 341 -6.45 13.53 11.70
N LEU A 342 -6.21 12.47 12.47
CA LEU A 342 -4.88 11.91 12.66
C LEU A 342 -4.29 11.37 11.35
N GLN A 343 -5.08 10.62 10.57
CA GLN A 343 -4.67 10.12 9.25
C GLN A 343 -4.28 11.25 8.30
N ARG A 344 -5.02 12.36 8.31
CA ARG A 344 -4.65 13.55 7.52
C ARG A 344 -3.34 14.17 7.99
N ALA A 345 -3.15 14.30 9.31
CA ALA A 345 -1.94 14.85 9.89
C ALA A 345 -0.70 13.99 9.54
N VAL A 346 -0.85 12.66 9.52
CA VAL A 346 0.20 11.72 9.09
C VAL A 346 0.63 11.99 7.65
N VAL A 347 -0.30 12.08 6.70
CA VAL A 347 0.04 12.37 5.29
C VAL A 347 0.71 13.74 5.16
N ALA A 348 0.20 14.76 5.85
CA ALA A 348 0.81 16.09 5.86
C ALA A 348 2.25 16.07 6.40
N ALA A 349 2.54 15.19 7.38
CA ALA A 349 3.86 15.04 7.95
C ALA A 349 4.89 14.38 7.02
N TYR A 350 4.50 13.78 5.90
CA TYR A 350 5.46 13.15 4.99
C TYR A 350 6.38 14.18 4.33
N TYR A 351 5.81 15.33 3.95
CA TYR A 351 6.51 16.39 3.25
C TYR A 351 5.97 17.77 3.67
N ASP A 352 6.73 18.47 4.51
CA ASP A 352 6.49 19.88 4.85
C ASP A 352 7.85 20.60 4.90
N THR A 353 8.07 21.50 3.95
CA THR A 353 9.31 22.28 3.84
C THR A 353 9.46 23.36 4.91
N SER A 354 8.43 23.58 5.73
CA SER A 354 8.43 24.58 6.80
C SER A 354 9.55 24.30 7.81
N PRO A 355 10.46 25.26 8.04
CA PRO A 355 11.53 25.07 9.03
C PRO A 355 11.02 24.86 10.47
N THR A 356 9.83 25.37 10.78
CA THR A 356 9.21 25.28 12.11
C THR A 356 8.33 24.04 12.27
N ASN A 357 8.05 23.33 11.19
CA ASN A 357 7.25 22.10 11.20
C ASN A 357 7.70 21.15 10.08
N PRO A 358 8.97 20.69 10.10
CA PRO A 358 9.51 19.89 9.01
C PRO A 358 8.80 18.54 8.89
N GLY A 359 8.60 18.08 7.66
CA GLY A 359 8.14 16.73 7.37
C GLY A 359 9.24 15.67 7.51
N ILE A 360 8.85 14.41 7.34
CA ILE A 360 9.75 13.25 7.37
C ILE A 360 10.87 13.41 6.35
N PHE A 361 10.55 13.80 5.10
CA PHE A 361 11.56 14.05 4.07
C PHE A 361 12.58 15.13 4.50
N GLN A 362 12.12 16.21 5.12
CA GLN A 362 13.03 17.27 5.58
C GLN A 362 13.95 16.79 6.72
N PHE A 363 13.48 15.87 7.56
CA PHE A 363 14.33 15.23 8.55
C PHE A 363 15.33 14.26 7.92
N THR A 364 14.94 13.46 6.92
CA THR A 364 15.90 12.56 6.27
C THR A 364 17.02 13.34 5.60
N GLU A 365 16.72 14.45 4.92
CA GLU A 365 17.71 15.35 4.33
C GLU A 365 18.65 15.97 5.38
N ARG A 366 18.09 16.44 6.52
CA ARG A 366 18.88 17.04 7.60
C ARG A 366 19.89 16.06 8.22
N PHE A 367 19.52 14.79 8.30
CA PHE A 367 20.33 13.74 8.94
C PHE A 367 21.03 12.83 7.94
N LEU A 368 21.10 13.22 6.65
CA LEU A 368 21.66 12.40 5.59
C LEU A 368 23.08 11.92 5.90
N ASN A 369 23.93 12.80 6.44
CA ASN A 369 25.32 12.50 6.81
C ASN A 369 25.51 12.03 8.27
N ASN A 370 24.43 11.81 9.01
CA ASN A 370 24.48 11.36 10.42
C ASN A 370 23.21 10.59 10.79
N GLN A 371 23.10 9.34 10.32
CA GLN A 371 21.90 8.55 10.53
C GLN A 371 21.60 8.25 12.01
N LEU A 372 22.60 8.30 12.89
CA LEU A 372 22.41 8.02 14.32
C LEU A 372 21.51 9.07 14.98
N GLY A 373 21.46 10.28 14.42
CA GLY A 373 20.51 11.32 14.84
C GLY A 373 19.09 11.07 14.36
N PHE A 374 18.88 10.23 13.35
CA PHE A 374 17.56 9.81 12.87
C PHE A 374 17.03 8.64 13.71
N THR A 375 16.53 8.95 14.90
CA THR A 375 15.89 8.00 15.82
C THR A 375 14.38 7.92 15.57
N LEU A 376 13.67 7.01 16.24
CA LEU A 376 12.19 6.95 16.23
C LEU A 376 11.52 8.31 16.56
N ALA A 377 12.20 9.17 17.33
CA ALA A 377 11.64 10.45 17.72
C ALA A 377 11.45 11.40 16.54
N LEU A 378 12.33 11.43 15.53
CA LEU A 378 12.23 12.43 14.47
C LEU A 378 10.99 12.28 13.58
N PRO A 379 10.71 11.12 12.96
CA PRO A 379 9.48 10.97 12.20
C PRO A 379 8.23 11.02 13.10
N ALA A 380 8.33 10.63 14.38
CA ALA A 380 7.25 10.85 15.35
C ALA A 380 6.96 12.34 15.59
N LEU A 381 8.01 13.17 15.73
CA LEU A 381 7.89 14.62 15.87
C LEU A 381 7.26 15.27 14.64
N ALA A 382 7.59 14.79 13.43
CA ALA A 382 6.93 15.23 12.20
C ALA A 382 5.41 15.01 12.31
N ILE A 383 4.96 13.80 12.68
CA ILE A 383 3.54 13.50 12.84
C ILE A 383 2.91 14.39 13.92
N ILE A 384 3.53 14.48 15.10
CA ILE A 384 3.03 15.27 16.25
C ILE A 384 2.88 16.75 15.88
N GLY A 385 3.85 17.32 15.16
CA GLY A 385 3.83 18.73 14.73
C GLY A 385 2.67 19.09 13.82
N HIS A 386 2.18 18.11 13.04
CA HIS A 386 1.08 18.29 12.11
C HIS A 386 -0.32 18.05 12.73
N ILE A 387 -0.39 17.68 14.02
CA ILE A 387 -1.66 17.53 14.72
C ILE A 387 -2.06 18.86 15.36
N SER A 388 -3.12 19.50 14.87
CA SER A 388 -3.59 20.79 15.39
C SER A 388 -4.35 20.69 16.71
N ASP A 389 -5.09 19.59 16.92
CA ASP A 389 -5.89 19.36 18.14
C ASP A 389 -4.99 18.96 19.31
N LEU A 390 -5.12 19.66 20.44
CA LEU A 390 -4.23 19.48 21.60
C LEU A 390 -4.44 18.12 22.29
N GLU A 391 -5.68 17.65 22.40
CA GLU A 391 -5.99 16.39 23.09
C GLU A 391 -5.59 15.19 22.25
N LEU A 392 -5.80 15.24 20.93
CA LEU A 392 -5.26 14.23 20.00
C LEU A 392 -3.75 14.24 19.99
N ARG A 393 -3.12 15.42 19.96
CA ARG A 393 -1.66 15.51 20.02
C ARG A 393 -1.12 14.87 21.30
N LYS A 394 -1.75 15.17 22.45
CA LYS A 394 -1.41 14.56 23.73
C LYS A 394 -1.60 13.04 23.72
N ALA A 395 -2.69 12.55 23.15
CA ALA A 395 -2.96 11.11 23.03
C ALA A 395 -1.86 10.42 22.22
N VAL A 396 -1.53 10.93 21.02
CA VAL A 396 -0.44 10.39 20.18
C VAL A 396 0.89 10.39 20.92
N CYS A 397 1.23 11.49 21.61
CA CYS A 397 2.43 11.57 22.43
C CYS A 397 2.47 10.50 23.52
N ASN A 398 1.36 10.25 24.22
CA ASN A 398 1.29 9.22 25.25
C ASN A 398 1.49 7.82 24.65
N GLU A 399 0.83 7.52 23.54
CA GLU A 399 0.94 6.23 22.86
C GLU A 399 2.37 5.99 22.33
N PHE A 400 3.03 7.02 21.78
CA PHE A 400 4.42 6.92 21.34
C PHE A 400 5.41 6.70 22.49
N VAL A 401 5.23 7.39 23.61
CA VAL A 401 6.08 7.15 24.79
C VAL A 401 5.84 5.75 25.36
N ASP A 402 4.59 5.28 25.41
CA ASP A 402 4.28 3.97 25.99
C ASP A 402 4.65 2.81 25.05
N HIS A 403 4.13 2.78 23.82
CA HIS A 403 4.24 1.64 22.91
C HIS A 403 5.60 1.54 22.22
N LEU A 404 6.09 2.65 21.67
CA LEU A 404 7.37 2.71 20.97
C LEU A 404 8.56 2.91 21.92
N ARG A 405 8.28 3.19 23.20
CA ARG A 405 9.27 3.53 24.23
C ARG A 405 10.16 4.71 23.85
N ILE A 406 9.64 5.67 23.08
CA ILE A 406 10.41 6.89 22.78
C ILE A 406 10.59 7.67 24.09
N PRO A 407 11.82 8.04 24.49
CA PRO A 407 12.04 8.87 25.67
C PRO A 407 11.23 10.15 25.58
N ARG A 408 10.47 10.45 26.64
CA ARG A 408 9.53 11.57 26.69
C ARG A 408 10.23 12.90 26.42
N GLU A 409 11.44 13.07 26.95
CA GLU A 409 12.28 14.23 26.75
C GLU A 409 12.66 14.48 25.29
N TRP A 410 12.65 13.45 24.44
CA TRP A 410 12.90 13.59 23.00
C TRP A 410 11.68 14.10 22.24
N LEU A 411 10.49 14.09 22.85
CA LEU A 411 9.23 14.52 22.22
C LEU A 411 8.71 15.86 22.75
N ILE A 412 9.17 16.34 23.90
CA ILE A 412 8.69 17.59 24.53
C ILE A 412 9.47 18.84 24.04
N GLY A 413 10.61 18.65 23.36
CA GLY A 413 11.35 19.76 22.73
C GLY A 413 10.45 20.61 21.80
N ASP A 414 10.75 21.90 21.67
CA ASP A 414 10.02 22.86 20.82
C ASP A 414 8.49 22.90 20.98
N ASN A 415 7.95 22.41 22.11
CA ASN A 415 6.52 22.27 22.40
C ASN A 415 5.74 21.36 21.44
N TYR A 416 6.38 20.31 20.89
CA TYR A 416 5.68 19.28 20.13
C TYR A 416 4.69 18.54 21.06
N CYS A 417 5.18 17.80 22.04
CA CYS A 417 4.32 17.17 23.04
C CYS A 417 4.01 18.11 24.24
N PRO A 418 2.75 18.14 24.73
CA PRO A 418 2.40 18.89 25.92
C PRO A 418 3.22 18.42 27.15
N ALA A 419 3.52 19.34 28.07
CA ALA A 419 4.18 18.99 29.34
C ALA A 419 3.36 18.01 30.21
N SER A 420 2.08 17.78 29.89
CA SER A 420 1.24 16.78 30.54
C SER A 420 1.31 15.38 29.91
N THR A 421 2.08 15.19 28.84
CA THR A 421 2.38 13.86 28.29
C THR A 421 3.01 13.00 29.37
N SER A 422 2.55 11.77 29.52
CA SER A 422 3.04 10.80 30.48
C SER A 422 3.25 9.47 29.79
N ALA A 423 4.30 8.72 30.19
CA ALA A 423 4.40 7.33 29.82
C ALA A 423 3.16 6.59 30.33
N GLY A 424 2.48 5.88 29.44
CA GLY A 424 1.42 4.95 29.85
C GLY A 424 2.00 3.79 30.68
N ALA A 425 1.10 2.97 31.20
CA ALA A 425 1.45 1.80 32.01
C ALA A 425 1.24 0.48 31.26
N THR A 426 0.92 0.54 29.96
CA THR A 426 0.56 -0.63 29.18
C THR A 426 1.80 -1.44 28.83
N CYS A 427 2.88 -0.78 28.41
CA CYS A 427 4.09 -1.46 27.98
C CYS A 427 5.18 -1.50 29.05
N PRO A 428 5.93 -2.61 29.14
CA PRO A 428 7.02 -2.75 30.10
C PRO A 428 8.22 -1.86 29.75
N SER A 429 8.94 -1.37 30.77
CA SER A 429 10.16 -0.56 30.57
C SER A 429 11.26 -1.33 29.87
N ILE A 430 11.95 -0.63 28.99
CA ILE A 430 13.16 -1.09 28.31
C ILE A 430 14.31 -0.14 28.70
N VAL A 431 15.53 -0.63 28.59
CA VAL A 431 16.75 0.16 28.76
C VAL A 431 17.15 0.71 27.39
N ILE A 432 17.17 2.04 27.29
CA ILE A 432 17.62 2.76 26.10
C ILE A 432 19.03 3.26 26.42
N ASN A 433 20.02 2.70 25.72
CA ASN A 433 21.44 3.03 25.89
C ASN A 433 21.90 4.06 24.86
#